data_AF-A0A921K0V5-F1
#
_entry.id   AF-A0A921K0V5-F1
#
_cell.length_a   1.000
_cell.length_b   1.000
_cell.length_c   1.000
_cell.angle_alpha   90.00
_cell.angle_beta   90.00
_cell.angle_gamma   90.00
#
_symmetry.space_group_name_H-M   'P 1'
#
loop_
_entity.id
_entity.type
_entity.pdbx_description
1 polymer ?
#
loop_
_entity_poly.entity_id
_entity_poly.type
_entity_poly.pdbx_seq_one_letter_code
_entity_poly.pdbx_strand_id
1 'polypeptide(L)'
;MNLKQRLSDLHMSQKQLAELTGISKQSISSYCNGVQPSSKNQQIIDEILPTIKPKEPELTDPYGLPIPEAAKLIGFSPQALREALKQQRVAFGFAVQTSDNRWRYHVSKAGLSEYLGVSL
;
A
#
# COMPACT_ATOMS: atom_id res chain seq x y z
N MET A 1 -11.22 13.56 -21.25
CA MET A 1 -10.87 12.56 -20.22
C MET A 1 -11.55 12.97 -18.93
N ASN A 2 -12.31 12.08 -18.28
CA ASN A 2 -13.09 12.41 -17.08
C ASN A 2 -12.20 12.36 -15.83
N LEU A 3 -12.35 13.30 -14.88
CA LEU A 3 -11.59 13.35 -13.62
C LEU A 3 -11.58 12.00 -12.89
N LYS A 4 -12.71 11.27 -12.93
CA LYS A 4 -12.85 9.93 -12.34
C LYS A 4 -11.85 8.92 -12.90
N GLN A 5 -11.61 8.92 -14.21
CA GLN A 5 -10.63 8.03 -14.84
C GLN A 5 -9.21 8.38 -14.39
N ARG A 6 -8.88 9.68 -14.39
CA ARG A 6 -7.57 10.19 -13.97
C ARG A 6 -7.26 9.85 -12.51
N LEU A 7 -8.28 9.82 -11.64
CA LEU A 7 -8.15 9.35 -10.27
C LEU A 7 -7.90 7.83 -10.18
N SER A 8 -8.60 7.04 -11.00
CA SER A 8 -8.40 5.60 -11.07
C SER A 8 -6.98 5.24 -11.53
N ASP A 9 -6.48 5.91 -12.56
CA ASP A 9 -5.12 5.69 -13.10
C ASP A 9 -4.03 6.02 -12.08
N LEU A 10 -4.29 6.99 -11.20
CA LEU A 10 -3.39 7.38 -10.11
C LEU A 10 -3.59 6.58 -8.82
N HIS A 11 -4.51 5.61 -8.80
CA HIS A 11 -4.95 4.88 -7.61
C HIS A 11 -5.30 5.80 -6.43
N MET A 12 -5.95 6.93 -6.73
CA MET A 12 -6.29 7.96 -5.76
C MET A 12 -7.80 8.01 -5.47
N SER A 13 -8.13 8.19 -4.19
CA SER A 13 -9.50 8.42 -3.75
C SER A 13 -9.91 9.90 -3.90
N GLN A 14 -11.22 10.15 -4.06
CA GLN A 14 -11.78 11.50 -4.05
C GLN A 14 -11.48 12.27 -2.75
N LYS A 15 -11.34 11.56 -1.62
CA LYS A 15 -11.00 12.15 -0.32
C LYS A 15 -9.58 12.72 -0.33
N GLN A 16 -8.62 11.97 -0.86
CA GLN A 16 -7.23 12.42 -0.96
C GLN A 16 -7.10 13.65 -1.88
N LEU A 17 -7.81 13.65 -3.01
CA LEU A 17 -7.80 14.84 -3.88
C LEU A 17 -8.41 16.06 -3.17
N ALA A 18 -9.49 15.89 -2.40
CA ALA A 18 -10.10 16.97 -1.63
C ALA A 18 -9.13 17.57 -0.60
N GLU A 19 -8.38 16.72 0.11
CA GLU A 19 -7.36 17.14 1.07
C GLU A 19 -6.21 17.91 0.42
N LEU A 20 -5.73 17.45 -0.75
CA LEU A 20 -4.63 18.10 -1.47
C LEU A 20 -5.03 19.43 -2.11
N THR A 21 -6.23 19.49 -2.69
CA THR A 21 -6.72 20.67 -3.42
C THR A 21 -7.39 21.71 -2.52
N GLY A 22 -7.74 21.35 -1.29
CA GLY A 22 -8.58 22.17 -0.41
C GLY A 22 -10.03 22.31 -0.86
N ILE A 23 -10.44 21.58 -1.91
CA ILE A 23 -11.81 21.56 -2.43
C ILE A 23 -12.63 20.54 -1.62
N SER A 24 -13.90 20.85 -1.34
CA SER A 24 -14.75 19.91 -0.62
C SER A 24 -14.92 18.58 -1.36
N LYS A 25 -14.98 17.48 -0.61
CA LYS A 25 -15.25 16.13 -1.17
C LYS A 25 -16.54 16.10 -2.01
N GLN A 26 -17.56 16.85 -1.59
CA GLN A 26 -18.83 16.95 -2.31
C GLN A 26 -18.63 17.53 -3.71
N SER A 27 -17.88 18.63 -3.83
CA SER A 27 -17.54 19.24 -5.12
C SER A 27 -16.72 18.29 -6.00
N ILE A 28 -15.70 17.63 -5.42
CA ILE A 28 -14.88 16.64 -6.14
C ILE A 28 -15.74 15.49 -6.69
N SER A 29 -16.68 14.99 -5.89
CA SER A 29 -17.63 13.95 -6.30
C SER A 29 -18.49 14.41 -7.48
N SER A 30 -19.05 15.63 -7.41
CA SER A 30 -19.81 16.23 -8.52
C SER A 30 -18.98 16.33 -9.79
N TYR A 31 -17.70 16.71 -9.69
CA TYR A 31 -16.79 16.79 -10.84
C TYR A 31 -16.50 15.42 -11.46
N CYS A 32 -16.34 14.38 -10.63
CA CYS A 32 -16.22 13.01 -11.10
C CYS A 32 -17.48 12.51 -11.83
N ASN A 33 -18.64 13.07 -11.51
CA ASN A 33 -19.93 12.74 -12.12
C ASN A 33 -20.30 13.67 -13.30
N GLY A 34 -19.38 14.52 -13.76
CA GLY A 34 -19.53 15.31 -14.99
C GLY A 34 -19.92 16.78 -14.80
N VAL A 35 -20.06 17.27 -13.57
CA VAL A 35 -20.20 18.71 -13.31
C VAL A 35 -18.88 19.41 -13.64
N GLN A 36 -18.93 20.49 -14.39
CA GLN A 36 -17.72 21.25 -14.73
C GLN A 36 -17.22 22.06 -13.50
N PRO A 37 -15.92 21.97 -13.14
CA PRO A 37 -15.33 22.85 -12.14
C PRO A 37 -15.34 24.32 -12.59
N SER A 38 -15.21 25.24 -11.63
CA SER A 38 -14.87 26.62 -11.96
C SER A 38 -13.43 26.71 -12.49
N SER A 39 -13.10 27.75 -13.26
CA SER A 39 -11.74 27.94 -13.79
C SER A 39 -10.67 27.90 -12.70
N LYS A 40 -10.96 28.44 -11.51
CA LYS A 40 -10.08 28.38 -10.34
C LYS A 40 -9.86 26.95 -9.84
N ASN A 41 -10.93 26.18 -9.68
CA ASN A 41 -10.83 24.80 -9.20
C ASN A 41 -10.15 23.89 -10.23
N GLN A 42 -10.38 24.16 -11.52
CA GLN A 42 -9.74 23.44 -12.60
C GLN A 42 -8.21 23.64 -12.58
N GLN A 43 -7.74 24.88 -12.41
CA GLN A 43 -6.31 25.18 -12.27
C GLN A 43 -5.66 24.44 -11.11
N ILE A 44 -6.29 24.44 -9.93
CA ILE A 44 -5.78 23.74 -8.73
C ILE A 44 -5.67 22.23 -8.99
N ILE A 45 -6.69 21.64 -9.61
CA ILE A 45 -6.71 20.20 -9.94
C ILE A 45 -5.60 19.86 -10.94
N ASP A 46 -5.41 20.67 -11.99
CA ASP A 46 -4.40 20.42 -13.02
C ASP A 46 -2.96 20.64 -12.53
N GLU A 47 -2.75 21.50 -11.53
CA GLU A 47 -1.46 21.68 -10.86
C GLU A 47 -1.10 20.49 -9.96
N ILE A 48 -2.08 19.97 -9.22
CA ILE A 48 -1.85 18.92 -8.21
C ILE A 48 -1.75 17.53 -8.83
N LEU A 49 -2.63 17.17 -9.77
CA LEU A 49 -2.65 15.83 -10.36
C LEU A 49 -1.31 15.30 -10.88
N PRO A 50 -0.48 16.08 -11.62
CA PRO A 50 0.80 15.58 -12.12
C PRO A 50 1.88 15.39 -11.05
N THR A 51 1.72 16.00 -9.87
CA THR A 51 2.69 15.86 -8.76
C THR A 51 2.51 14.55 -7.99
N ILE A 52 1.38 13.87 -8.18
CA ILE A 52 1.00 12.69 -7.43
C ILE A 52 1.59 11.46 -8.10
N LYS A 53 2.45 10.74 -7.37
CA LYS A 53 2.91 9.43 -7.81
C LYS A 53 1.79 8.41 -7.62
N PRO A 54 1.52 7.53 -8.60
CA PRO A 54 0.54 6.47 -8.44
C PRO A 54 0.83 5.68 -7.17
N LYS A 55 -0.18 5.48 -6.31
CA LYS A 55 -0.03 4.57 -5.18
C LYS A 55 0.08 3.16 -5.77
N GLU A 56 1.20 2.47 -5.52
CA GLU A 56 1.33 1.06 -5.92
C GLU A 56 0.11 0.29 -5.40
N PRO A 57 -0.50 -0.59 -6.22
CA PRO A 57 -1.64 -1.38 -5.79
C PRO A 57 -1.29 -2.13 -4.50
N GLU A 58 -2.21 -2.13 -3.53
CA GLU A 58 -2.09 -2.95 -2.33
C GLU A 58 -2.22 -4.42 -2.76
N LEU A 59 -1.08 -5.06 -3.04
CA LEU A 59 -1.02 -6.49 -3.31
C LEU A 59 -1.41 -7.22 -2.01
N THR A 60 -2.54 -7.91 -2.04
CA THR A 60 -2.88 -8.89 -1.00
C THR A 60 -1.98 -10.10 -1.19
N ASP A 61 -1.31 -10.53 -0.12
CA ASP A 61 -0.47 -11.72 -0.11
C ASP A 61 -1.24 -12.88 0.52
N PRO A 62 -2.01 -13.67 -0.26
CA PRO A 62 -2.84 -14.73 0.29
C PRO A 62 -2.00 -15.89 0.89
N TYR A 63 -0.75 -16.01 0.46
CA TYR A 63 0.19 -17.05 0.89
C TYR A 63 1.08 -16.60 2.05
N GLY A 64 1.11 -15.30 2.32
CA GLY A 64 1.88 -14.68 3.38
C GLY A 64 1.20 -14.73 4.74
N LEU A 65 2.00 -14.85 5.79
CA LEU A 65 1.58 -14.64 7.16
C LEU A 65 2.11 -13.27 7.66
N PRO A 66 1.29 -12.47 8.35
CA PRO A 66 1.77 -11.25 8.99
C PRO A 66 2.91 -11.54 9.98
N ILE A 67 3.93 -10.68 9.98
CA ILE A 67 5.10 -10.82 10.88
C ILE A 67 4.72 -11.03 12.35
N PRO A 68 3.76 -10.29 12.94
CA PRO A 68 3.39 -10.50 14.33
C PRO A 68 2.80 -11.89 14.61
N GLU A 69 2.09 -12.47 13.66
CA GLU A 69 1.50 -13.81 13.79
C GLU A 69 2.58 -14.89 13.63
N ALA A 70 3.41 -14.77 12.60
CA ALA A 70 4.55 -15.67 12.40
C ALA A 70 5.51 -15.68 13.61
N ALA A 71 5.81 -14.50 14.17
CA ALA A 71 6.70 -14.37 15.32
C ALA A 71 6.14 -15.09 16.56
N LYS A 72 4.83 -15.02 16.79
CA LYS A 72 4.18 -15.75 17.90
C LYS A 72 4.31 -17.26 17.73
N LEU A 73 4.12 -17.78 16.52
CA LEU A 73 4.22 -19.22 16.24
C LEU A 73 5.61 -19.80 16.52
N ILE A 74 6.66 -19.04 16.22
CA ILE A 74 8.06 -19.45 16.48
C ILE A 74 8.58 -19.03 17.87
N GLY A 75 7.77 -18.32 18.67
CA GLY A 75 8.16 -17.83 19.99
C GLY A 75 9.15 -16.66 20.00
N PHE A 76 9.20 -15.85 18.92
CA PHE A 76 10.15 -14.74 18.77
C PHE A 76 9.46 -13.38 18.94
N SER A 77 10.25 -12.34 19.21
CA SER A 77 9.78 -10.98 19.04
C SER A 77 9.62 -10.64 17.55
N PRO A 78 8.64 -9.81 17.16
CA PRO A 78 8.49 -9.36 15.77
C PRO A 78 9.75 -8.68 15.21
N GLN A 79 10.55 -8.04 16.06
CA GLN A 79 11.79 -7.39 15.65
C GLN A 79 12.90 -8.40 15.34
N ALA A 80 13.07 -9.40 16.20
CA ALA A 80 14.04 -10.48 15.96
C ALA A 80 13.72 -11.23 14.66
N LEU A 81 12.45 -11.53 14.37
CA LEU A 81 12.06 -12.16 13.12
C LEU A 81 12.38 -11.28 11.89
N ARG A 82 12.13 -9.96 11.96
CA ARG A 82 12.50 -9.03 10.87
C ARG A 82 14.00 -9.03 10.61
N GLU A 83 14.82 -9.03 11.65
CA GLU A 83 16.28 -9.07 11.51
C GLU A 83 16.75 -10.39 10.91
N ALA A 84 16.19 -11.52 11.36
CA ALA A 84 16.49 -12.82 10.79
C ALA A 84 16.12 -12.92 9.29
N LEU A 85 14.98 -12.35 8.89
CA LEU A 85 14.56 -12.27 7.48
C LEU A 85 15.50 -11.38 6.65
N LYS A 86 15.93 -10.23 7.18
CA LYS A 86 16.91 -9.36 6.51
C LYS A 86 18.25 -10.05 6.29
N GLN A 87 18.68 -10.83 7.27
CA GLN A 87 19.96 -11.55 7.26
C GLN A 87 19.86 -12.91 6.58
N GLN A 88 18.69 -13.26 6.01
CA GLN A 88 18.43 -14.53 5.32
C GLN A 88 18.76 -15.77 6.18
N ARG A 89 18.49 -15.69 7.49
CA ARG A 89 18.77 -16.78 8.46
C ARG A 89 17.60 -17.74 8.69
N VAL A 90 16.51 -17.57 7.94
CA VAL A 90 15.30 -18.40 8.04
C VAL A 90 14.92 -18.92 6.67
N ALA A 91 14.42 -20.17 6.61
CA ALA A 91 14.09 -20.84 5.35
C ALA A 91 12.68 -20.53 4.83
N PHE A 92 11.81 -19.97 5.67
CA PHE A 92 10.38 -19.83 5.39
C PHE A 92 9.95 -18.42 4.97
N GLY A 93 10.88 -17.52 4.67
CA GLY A 93 10.56 -16.15 4.30
C GLY A 93 11.77 -15.33 3.91
N PHE A 94 11.52 -14.09 3.48
CA PHE A 94 12.57 -13.16 3.08
C PHE A 94 12.17 -11.71 3.36
N ALA A 95 13.15 -10.81 3.29
CA ALA A 95 12.91 -9.37 3.31
C ALA A 95 13.56 -8.72 2.09
N VAL A 96 12.87 -7.74 1.50
CA VAL A 96 13.34 -6.95 0.35
C VAL A 96 13.48 -5.50 0.80
N GLN A 97 14.65 -4.92 0.60
CA GLN A 97 14.88 -3.50 0.82
C GLN A 97 14.28 -2.72 -0.36
N THR A 98 13.28 -1.86 -0.08
CA THR A 98 12.60 -1.06 -1.12
C THR A 98 13.15 0.37 -1.21
N SER A 99 13.83 0.84 -0.17
CA SER A 99 14.63 2.07 -0.14
C SER A 99 15.56 2.05 1.08
N ASP A 100 16.46 3.02 1.21
CA ASP A 100 17.49 3.08 2.28
C ASP A 100 16.99 2.64 3.66
N ASN A 101 15.80 3.09 4.08
CA ASN A 101 15.20 2.75 5.38
C ASN A 101 13.87 1.98 5.31
N ARG A 102 13.45 1.47 4.15
CA ARG A 102 12.17 0.74 4.02
C ARG A 102 12.39 -0.69 3.57
N TRP A 103 11.68 -1.59 4.23
CA TRP A 103 11.75 -3.02 4.00
C TRP A 103 10.34 -3.58 3.84
N ARG A 104 10.17 -4.46 2.87
CA ARG A 104 9.01 -5.36 2.75
C ARG A 104 9.43 -6.74 3.23
N TYR A 105 8.50 -7.44 3.87
CA TYR A 105 8.73 -8.76 4.44
C TYR A 105 7.69 -9.72 3.89
N HIS A 106 8.12 -10.95 3.65
CA HIS A 106 7.24 -12.05 3.31
C HIS A 106 7.59 -13.24 4.20
N VAL A 107 6.56 -13.86 4.78
CA VAL A 107 6.66 -15.13 5.49
C VAL A 107 5.69 -16.09 4.81
N SER A 108 6.22 -17.14 4.18
CA SER A 108 5.41 -18.17 3.54
C SER A 108 4.72 -19.01 4.60
N LYS A 109 3.37 -19.09 4.55
CA LYS A 109 2.61 -20.00 5.42
C LYS A 109 3.07 -21.45 5.24
N ALA A 110 3.19 -21.90 4.00
CA ALA A 110 3.64 -23.26 3.68
C ALA A 110 5.06 -23.54 4.20
N GLY A 111 5.99 -22.60 4.00
CA GLY A 111 7.35 -22.76 4.50
C GLY A 111 7.41 -22.76 6.03
N LEU A 112 6.59 -21.96 6.69
CA LEU A 112 6.55 -21.91 8.15
C LEU A 112 5.92 -23.18 8.73
N SER A 113 4.86 -23.70 8.09
CA SER A 113 4.26 -24.99 8.41
C SER A 113 5.28 -26.13 8.33
N GLU A 114 6.06 -26.19 7.25
CA GLU A 114 7.11 -27.18 7.06
C GLU A 114 8.20 -27.05 8.15
N TYR A 115 8.66 -25.83 8.44
CA TYR A 115 9.65 -25.57 9.48
C TYR A 115 9.19 -26.01 10.88
N LEU A 116 7.91 -25.79 11.20
CA LEU A 116 7.33 -26.14 12.50
C LEU A 116 6.87 -27.62 12.57
N GLY A 117 6.74 -28.30 11.44
CA GLY A 117 6.15 -29.64 11.36
C GLY A 117 4.64 -29.66 11.66
N VAL A 118 3.92 -28.55 11.42
CA VAL A 118 2.48 -28.41 11.69
C VAL A 118 1.75 -27.78 10.51
N SER A 119 0.48 -28.12 10.31
CA SER A 119 -0.37 -27.46 9.30
C SER A 119 -0.92 -26.14 9.85
N LEU A 120 -0.71 -25.03 9.13
CA LEU A 120 -1.20 -23.69 9.47
C LEU A 120 -2.34 -23.24 8.55
#